data_AF-A0AAU7W636-F1
#
_entry.id   AF-A0AAU7W636-F1
#
_cell.length_a   1.000
_cell.length_b   1.000
_cell.length_c   1.000
_cell.angle_alpha   90.00
_cell.angle_beta   90.00
_cell.angle_gamma   90.00
#
_symmetry.space_group_name_H-M   'P 1'
#
loop_
_entity.id
_entity.type
_entity.pdbx_description
1 polymer ?
#
loop_
_entity_poly.entity_id
_entity_poly.type
_entity_poly.pdbx_seq_one_letter_code
_entity_poly.pdbx_strand_id
1 'polypeptide(L)' 'MTDALPDTTTPLTEDERWQRAEDWSDYRKAYGVSADPVIRKSEHLLFCAGWDARRNRDPETHVEGSGRD' A
#
# COMPACT_ATOMS: atom_id res chain seq x y z
N MET A 1 -6.69 -0.10 -32.33
CA MET A 1 -7.53 0.14 -31.14
C MET A 1 -6.65 -0.18 -29.94
N THR A 2 -6.27 0.82 -29.15
CA THR A 2 -5.44 0.60 -27.94
C THR A 2 -6.36 0.08 -26.86
N ASP A 3 -6.23 -1.20 -26.54
CA ASP A 3 -6.85 -1.84 -25.39
C ASP A 3 -6.28 -1.17 -24.13
N ALA A 4 -7.07 -0.29 -23.51
CA ALA A 4 -6.72 0.30 -22.24
C ALA A 4 -6.81 -0.82 -21.21
N LEU A 5 -5.65 -1.37 -20.81
CA LEU A 5 -5.56 -2.30 -19.69
C LEU A 5 -6.37 -1.73 -18.52
N PRO A 6 -7.23 -2.52 -17.85
CA PRO A 6 -7.97 -2.03 -16.71
C PRO A 6 -6.97 -1.51 -15.68
N ASP A 7 -7.17 -0.29 -15.20
CA ASP A 7 -6.44 0.22 -14.06
C ASP A 7 -6.83 -0.65 -12.86
N THR A 8 -6.06 -1.71 -12.60
CA THR A 8 -6.32 -2.68 -11.54
C THR A 8 -6.01 -2.12 -10.16
N THR A 9 -5.77 -0.82 -10.03
CA THR A 9 -5.55 -0.18 -8.74
C THR A 9 -6.90 0.08 -8.09
N THR A 10 -7.37 -0.89 -7.31
CA THR A 10 -8.55 -0.69 -6.47
C THR A 10 -8.33 0.52 -5.58
N PRO A 11 -9.20 1.55 -5.63
CA PRO A 11 -9.03 2.76 -4.84
C PRO A 11 -8.99 2.40 -3.34
N LEU A 12 -8.23 3.17 -2.57
CA LEU A 12 -8.19 3.01 -1.12
C LEU A 12 -9.52 3.40 -0.50
N THR A 13 -10.02 2.55 0.39
CA THR A 13 -11.10 2.88 1.33
C THR A 13 -10.64 4.00 2.28
N GLU A 14 -11.58 4.59 3.02
CA GLU A 14 -11.24 5.62 4.01
C GLU A 14 -10.34 5.07 5.12
N ASP A 15 -10.64 3.87 5.60
CA ASP A 15 -9.87 3.17 6.63
C ASP A 15 -8.43 2.88 6.17
N GLU A 16 -8.27 2.39 4.95
CA GLU A 16 -6.95 2.14 4.35
C GLU A 16 -6.13 3.41 4.18
N ARG A 17 -6.78 4.56 3.92
CA ARG A 17 -6.09 5.85 3.86
C ARG A 17 -5.58 6.26 5.24
N TRP A 18 -6.37 6.03 6.29
CA TRP A 18 -5.95 6.30 7.66
C TRP A 18 -4.81 5.38 8.08
N GLN A 19 -4.92 4.08 7.84
CA GLN A 19 -3.87 3.11 8.15
C GLN A 19 -2.55 3.46 7.46
N ARG A 20 -2.58 3.80 6.17
CA ARG A 20 -1.38 4.23 5.44
C ARG A 20 -0.77 5.52 6.01
N ALA A 21 -1.61 6.46 6.45
CA ALA A 21 -1.15 7.71 7.05
C ALA A 21 -0.49 7.48 8.43
N GLU A 22 -1.04 6.56 9.22
CA GLU A 22 -0.47 6.11 10.50
C GLU A 22 0.87 5.41 10.28
N ASP A 23 0.92 4.41 9.38
CA ASP A 23 2.14 3.69 9.05
C ASP A 23 3.24 4.62 8.54
N TRP A 24 2.89 5.62 7.72
CA TRP A 24 3.83 6.65 7.29
C TRP A 24 4.34 7.50 8.47
N SER A 25 3.47 7.83 9.42
CA SER A 25 3.85 8.56 10.62
C SER A 25 4.86 7.77 11.45
N ASP A 26 4.64 6.48 11.63
CA ASP A 26 5.56 5.63 12.39
C ASP A 26 6.85 5.32 11.64
N TYR A 27 6.80 5.12 10.33
CA TYR A 27 8.00 5.03 9.48
C TYR A 27 8.91 6.26 9.68
N ARG A 28 8.33 7.47 9.62
CA ARG A 28 9.09 8.71 9.83
C ARG A 28 9.74 8.80 11.21
N LYS A 29 9.05 8.33 12.25
CA LYS A 29 9.60 8.34 13.63
C LYS A 29 10.70 7.29 13.80
N ALA A 30 10.53 6.11 13.21
CA ALA A 30 11.43 4.97 13.40
C ALA A 30 12.75 5.12 12.64
N TYR A 31 12.69 5.59 11.39
CA TYR A 31 13.86 5.62 10.49
C TYR A 31 14.39 7.03 10.23
N GLY A 32 13.62 8.06 10.60
CA GLY A 32 13.87 9.42 10.14
C GLY A 32 13.52 9.56 8.66
N VAL A 33 13.21 10.80 8.25
CA VAL A 33 13.06 11.16 6.83
C VAL A 33 13.84 12.43 6.56
N SER A 34 14.18 12.65 5.29
CA SER A 34 14.96 13.82 4.92
C SER A 34 14.27 15.13 5.32
N ALA A 35 15.08 16.11 5.74
CA ALA A 35 14.64 17.49 5.95
C ALA A 35 14.32 18.18 4.61
N ASP A 36 14.94 17.72 3.53
CA ASP A 36 14.73 18.23 2.18
C ASP A 36 13.34 17.85 1.65
N PRO A 37 12.54 18.82 1.17
CA PRO A 37 11.16 18.55 0.74
C PRO A 37 11.08 17.71 -0.54
N VAL A 38 12.07 17.77 -1.43
CA VAL A 38 12.10 17.00 -2.68
C VAL A 38 12.41 15.54 -2.38
N ILE A 39 13.39 15.30 -1.51
CA ILE A 39 13.74 13.95 -1.05
C ILE A 39 12.58 13.36 -0.23
N ARG A 40 12.02 14.12 0.72
CA ARG A 40 10.88 13.66 1.53
C ARG A 40 9.66 13.28 0.70
N LYS A 41 9.37 14.04 -0.36
CA LYS A 41 8.30 13.71 -1.30
C LYS A 41 8.58 12.38 -2.00
N SER A 42 9.83 12.16 -2.41
CA SER A 42 10.25 10.91 -3.06
C SER A 42 10.16 9.73 -2.10
N GLU A 43 10.59 9.89 -0.85
CA GLU A 43 10.48 8.88 0.21
C GLU A 43 9.01 8.52 0.48
N HIS A 44 8.12 9.52 0.55
CA HIS A 44 6.69 9.29 0.73
C HIS A 44 6.07 8.52 -0.45
N LEU A 45 6.46 8.84 -1.69
CA LEU A 45 5.98 8.12 -2.88
C LEU A 45 6.45 6.66 -2.90
N LEU A 46 7.71 6.41 -2.56
CA LEU A 46 8.26 5.06 -2.45
C LEU A 46 7.57 4.25 -1.34
N PHE A 47 7.32 4.88 -0.20
CA PHE A 47 6.57 4.29 0.89
C PHE A 47 5.15 3.89 0.44
N CYS A 48 4.41 4.80 -0.19
CA CYS A 48 3.07 4.51 -0.69
C CYS A 48 3.09 3.35 -1.69
N ALA A 49 4.01 3.36 -2.66
CA ALA A 49 4.12 2.27 -3.63
C ALA A 49 4.40 0.91 -2.97
N GLY A 50 5.25 0.87 -1.95
CA GLY A 50 5.51 -0.35 -1.17
C GLY A 50 4.30 -0.81 -0.35
N TRP A 51 3.59 0.13 0.26
CA TRP A 51 2.38 -0.14 1.03
C TRP A 51 1.25 -0.68 0.13
N ASP A 52 1.02 -0.04 -1.02
CA ASP A 52 0.03 -0.44 -2.01
C ASP A 52 0.37 -1.83 -2.62
N ALA A 53 1.67 -2.11 -2.85
CA ALA A 53 2.13 -3.42 -3.29
C ALA A 53 1.88 -4.52 -2.24
N ARG A 54 2.13 -4.24 -0.95
CA ARG A 54 1.81 -5.16 0.15
C ARG A 54 0.30 -5.43 0.20
N ARG A 55 -0.52 -4.39 0.13
CA ARG A 55 -1.99 -4.50 0.12
C ARG A 55 -2.49 -5.42 -0.99
N ASN A 56 -1.95 -5.28 -2.19
CA ASN A 56 -2.36 -6.09 -3.35
C ASN A 56 -1.80 -7.53 -3.33
N ARG A 57 -0.89 -7.86 -2.40
CA ARG A 57 -0.28 -9.19 -2.28
C ARG A 57 -1.08 -10.14 -1.38
N ASP A 58 -2.16 -9.66 -0.74
CA ASP A 58 -2.99 -10.41 0.21
C ASP A 58 -4.37 -10.90 -0.33
N PRO A 59 -4.56 -11.34 -1.60
CA PRO A 59 -5.83 -11.94 -2.02
C PRO A 59 -5.99 -13.44 -1.62
N GLU A 60 -5.03 -14.08 -0.94
CA GLU A 60 -4.95 -15.55 -0.84
C GLU A 60 -5.11 -16.16 0.58
N THR A 61 -5.85 -15.52 1.48
CA THR A 61 -6.37 -16.22 2.69
C THR A 61 -7.90 -16.29 2.69
N HIS A 62 -8.47 -16.82 1.61
CA HIS A 62 -9.75 -17.53 1.68
C HIS A 62 -9.42 -19.01 1.94
N VAL A 63 -9.29 -19.39 3.22
CA VAL A 63 -9.27 -20.80 3.63
C VAL A 63 -10.71 -21.32 3.49
N GLU A 64 -11.06 -21.77 2.29
CA GLU A 64 -12.15 -22.70 2.10
C GLU A 64 -11.59 -24.09 1.83
N GLY A 65 -12.03 -25.06 2.64
CA GLY A 65 -11.81 -26.47 2.38
C GLY A 65 -10.90 -27.18 3.39
N SER A 66 -11.42 -27.45 4.58
CA SER A 66 -11.13 -28.73 5.22
C SER A 66 -12.43 -29.40 5.65
N GLY A 67 -13.33 -29.57 4.68
CA GLY A 67 -14.20 -30.74 4.65
C GLY A 67 -13.43 -31.85 3.93
N ARG A 68 -12.96 -32.85 4.69
CA ARG A 68 -12.59 -34.15 4.12
C ARG A 68 -12.79 -35.22 5.17
N ASP A 69 -13.82 -36.02 4.89
CA ASP A 69 -14.15 -37.38 5.34
C ASP A 69 -14.41 -37.63 6.83
#